data_AF-R1GUZ6-F1
#
_entry.id   AF-R1GUZ6-F1
#
_cell.length_a   1.000
_cell.length_b   1.000
_cell.length_c   1.000
_cell.angle_alpha   90.00
_cell.angle_beta   90.00
_cell.angle_gamma   90.00
#
_symmetry.space_group_name_H-M   'P 1'
#
loop_
_entity.id
_entity.type
_entity.pdbx_description
1 polymer ?
#
loop_
_entity_poly.entity_id
_entity_poly.type
_entity_poly.pdbx_seq_one_letter_code
_entity_poly.pdbx_strand_id
1 'polypeptide(L)'
;PNLISIIGVSFIGSIIYAIVTEATLEFLGLGDPTVVSWGIMLYNAQTSSAILVGAWWEILAPCFAIAALGAGLALLNFAIDEIANPQLRSHKGLRRWKQLAVPAPVITAQEKTA
;
A
#
# COMPACT_ATOMS: atom_id res chain seq x y z
N PRO A 1 8.58 -20.02 3.50
CA PRO A 1 8.55 -18.66 4.07
C PRO A 1 9.07 -17.63 3.05
N ASN A 2 8.19 -16.75 2.53
CA ASN A 2 8.58 -15.76 1.52
C ASN A 2 9.23 -14.53 2.17
N LEU A 3 10.55 -14.59 2.38
CA LEU A 3 11.35 -13.46 2.90
C LEU A 3 11.36 -12.25 1.94
N ILE A 4 11.13 -12.47 0.65
CA ILE A 4 11.05 -11.40 -0.35
C ILE A 4 9.91 -10.43 -0.03
N SER A 5 8.77 -10.94 0.45
CA SER A 5 7.62 -10.11 0.80
C SER A 5 7.90 -9.22 2.00
N ILE A 6 8.60 -9.74 3.02
CA ILE A 6 8.85 -8.97 4.24
C ILE A 6 9.90 -7.89 4.03
N ILE A 7 10.91 -8.17 3.19
CA ILE A 7 11.94 -7.19 2.81
C ILE A 7 11.31 -6.08 1.95
N GLY A 8 10.39 -6.42 1.04
CA GLY A 8 9.63 -5.45 0.25
C GLY A 8 8.87 -4.44 1.11
N VAL A 9 8.07 -4.93 2.08
CA VAL A 9 7.33 -4.07 3.03
C VAL A 9 8.27 -3.14 3.79
N SER A 10 9.36 -3.66 4.35
CA SER A 10 10.30 -2.85 5.14
C SER A 10 11.01 -1.78 4.32
N PHE A 11 11.36 -2.07 3.06
CA PHE A 11 11.99 -1.09 2.17
C PHE A 11 11.05 0.08 1.85
N ILE A 12 9.81 -0.23 1.53
CA ILE A 12 8.77 0.76 1.24
C ILE A 12 8.49 1.60 2.49
N GLY A 13 8.36 0.96 3.65
CA GLY A 13 8.20 1.65 4.93
C GLY A 13 9.31 2.65 5.23
N SER A 14 10.57 2.29 4.96
CA SER A 14 11.72 3.19 5.13
C SER A 14 11.66 4.41 4.21
N ILE A 15 11.23 4.24 2.95
CA ILE A 15 11.06 5.35 2.01
C ILE A 15 9.97 6.32 2.50
N ILE A 16 8.83 5.78 2.96
CA ILE A 16 7.73 6.58 3.52
C ILE A 16 8.24 7.40 4.69
N TYR A 17 8.93 6.73 5.62
CA TYR A 17 9.43 7.38 6.82
C TYR A 17 10.42 8.50 6.47
N ALA A 18 11.31 8.28 5.51
CA ALA A 18 12.25 9.28 5.04
C ALA A 18 11.54 10.52 4.47
N ILE A 19 10.59 10.34 3.54
CA ILE A 19 9.85 11.44 2.91
C ILE A 19 9.06 12.25 3.94
N VAL A 20 8.35 11.57 4.86
CA VAL A 20 7.57 12.25 5.90
C VAL A 20 8.48 13.02 6.85
N THR A 21 9.63 12.46 7.21
CA THR A 21 10.60 13.11 8.09
C THR A 21 11.21 14.33 7.44
N GLU A 22 11.61 14.24 6.17
CA GLU A 22 12.13 15.36 5.37
C GLU A 22 11.11 16.50 5.30
N ALA A 23 9.87 16.20 4.87
CA ALA A 23 8.80 17.20 4.78
C ALA A 23 8.47 17.85 6.15
N THR A 24 8.55 17.08 7.24
CA THR A 24 8.31 17.60 8.60
C THR A 24 9.46 18.50 9.06
N LEU A 25 10.72 18.14 8.79
CA LEU A 25 11.87 18.97 9.12
C LEU A 25 11.87 20.30 8.37
N GLU A 26 11.54 20.26 7.08
CA GLU A 26 11.39 21.45 6.24
C GLU A 26 10.23 22.34 6.69
N PHE A 27 9.10 21.73 7.10
CA PHE A 27 7.99 22.46 7.69
C PHE A 27 8.36 23.17 8.99
N LEU A 28 9.25 22.58 9.81
CA LEU A 28 9.81 23.22 11.00
C LEU A 28 10.83 24.32 10.67
N GLY A 29 11.18 24.51 9.40
CA GLY A 29 12.15 25.51 8.94
C GLY A 29 13.61 25.07 9.08
N LEU A 30 13.87 23.76 9.25
CA LEU A 30 15.22 23.19 9.37
C LEU A 30 15.81 22.72 8.03
N GLY A 31 15.07 22.88 6.93
CA GLY A 31 15.52 22.59 5.57
C GLY A 31 16.15 23.79 4.87
N ASP A 32 16.57 23.59 3.61
CA ASP A 32 17.08 24.67 2.77
C ASP A 32 15.92 25.49 2.18
N PRO A 33 15.73 26.76 2.58
CA PRO A 33 14.63 27.58 2.10
C PRO A 33 14.76 28.01 0.63
N THR A 34 15.91 27.77 0.01
CA THR A 34 16.12 28.05 -1.43
C THR A 34 15.57 26.93 -2.32
N VAL A 35 15.33 25.74 -1.75
CA VAL A 35 14.75 24.60 -2.46
C VAL A 35 13.24 24.62 -2.27
N VAL A 36 12.49 24.55 -3.39
CA VAL A 36 11.03 24.46 -3.34
C VAL A 36 10.64 23.02 -3.00
N SER A 37 10.28 22.78 -1.75
CA SER A 37 9.71 21.53 -1.27
C SER A 37 8.28 21.73 -0.76
N TRP A 38 7.53 20.64 -0.61
CA TRP A 38 6.18 20.73 -0.04
C TRP A 38 6.17 21.12 1.45
N GLY A 39 7.22 20.76 2.20
CA GLY A 39 7.39 21.18 3.59
C GLY A 39 7.62 22.69 3.72
N ILE A 40 8.48 23.24 2.85
CA ILE A 40 8.74 24.69 2.76
C ILE A 40 7.53 25.46 2.23
N MET A 41 6.74 24.89 1.30
CA MET A 41 5.47 25.49 0.88
C MET A 41 4.48 25.63 2.06
N LEU A 42 4.37 24.61 2.91
CA LEU A 42 3.54 24.70 4.12
C LEU A 42 4.10 25.68 5.16
N TYR A 43 5.42 25.74 5.33
CA TYR A 43 6.08 26.72 6.20
C TYR A 43 5.81 28.16 5.71
N ASN A 44 5.93 28.41 4.42
CA ASN A 44 5.65 29.71 3.80
C ASN A 44 4.17 30.08 3.91
N ALA A 45 3.26 29.12 3.73
CA ALA A 45 1.83 29.36 3.91
C ALA A 45 1.48 29.82 5.33
N GLN A 46 2.15 29.25 6.33
CA GLN A 46 2.00 29.62 7.74
C GLN A 46 2.65 30.98 8.05
N THR A 47 3.86 31.24 7.54
CA THR A 47 4.65 32.45 7.84
C THR A 47 4.16 33.67 7.10
N SER A 48 3.86 33.55 5.80
CA SER A 48 3.38 34.65 4.96
C SER A 48 1.88 34.91 5.11
N SER A 49 1.17 34.15 5.95
CA SER A 49 -0.28 34.19 6.04
C SER A 49 -0.92 34.16 4.65
N ALA A 50 -0.63 33.12 3.86
CA ALA A 50 -1.03 33.04 2.45
C ALA A 50 -2.55 33.24 2.24
N ILE A 51 -3.35 32.89 3.24
CA ILE A 51 -4.80 33.16 3.27
C ILE A 51 -5.11 34.66 3.30
N LEU A 52 -4.36 35.46 4.06
CA LEU A 52 -4.51 36.93 4.11
C LEU A 52 -4.05 37.60 2.81
N VAL A 53 -3.09 37.01 2.09
CA VAL A 53 -2.56 37.52 0.81
C VAL A 53 -3.41 37.05 -0.39
N GLY A 54 -4.39 36.16 -0.17
CA GLY A 54 -5.24 35.59 -1.23
C GLY A 54 -4.60 34.43 -2.00
N ALA A 55 -3.44 33.95 -1.58
CA ALA A 55 -2.69 32.85 -2.19
C ALA A 55 -3.10 31.49 -1.59
N TRP A 56 -4.40 31.17 -1.61
CA TRP A 56 -4.93 29.91 -1.06
C TRP A 56 -4.35 28.64 -1.72
N TRP A 57 -3.87 28.77 -2.96
CA TRP A 57 -3.22 27.71 -3.73
C TRP A 57 -1.94 27.18 -3.07
N GLU A 58 -1.23 28.02 -2.32
CA GLU A 58 0.00 27.65 -1.58
C GLU A 58 -0.27 26.61 -0.48
N ILE A 59 -1.51 26.51 0.01
CA ILE A 59 -1.94 25.49 0.97
C ILE A 59 -2.54 24.29 0.23
N LEU A 60 -3.37 24.56 -0.78
CA LEU A 60 -4.10 23.50 -1.47
C LEU A 60 -3.16 22.56 -2.25
N ALA A 61 -2.11 23.08 -2.87
CA ALA A 61 -1.13 22.29 -3.62
C ALA A 61 -0.37 21.28 -2.73
N PRO A 62 0.29 21.67 -1.61
CA PRO A 62 0.96 20.70 -0.75
C PRO A 62 -0.02 19.75 -0.06
N CYS A 63 -1.23 20.20 0.33
CA CYS A 63 -2.24 19.30 0.88
C CYS A 63 -2.68 18.23 -0.12
N PHE A 64 -2.90 18.60 -1.39
CA PHE A 64 -3.25 17.64 -2.43
C PHE A 64 -2.10 16.67 -2.72
N ALA A 65 -0.86 17.15 -2.76
CA ALA A 65 0.32 16.31 -2.95
C ALA A 65 0.46 15.27 -1.83
N ILE A 66 0.34 15.68 -0.56
CA ILE A 66 0.40 14.78 0.60
C ILE A 66 -0.75 13.77 0.56
N ALA A 67 -1.97 14.20 0.22
CA ALA A 67 -3.12 13.31 0.09
C ALA A 67 -2.93 12.28 -1.02
N ALA A 68 -2.41 12.70 -2.19
CA ALA A 68 -2.11 11.81 -3.30
C ALA A 68 -0.99 10.81 -2.94
N LEU A 69 0.03 11.26 -2.20
CA LEU A 69 1.11 10.39 -1.74
C LEU A 69 0.58 9.37 -0.72
N GLY A 70 -0.25 9.80 0.25
CA GLY A 70 -0.93 8.90 1.18
C GLY A 70 -1.81 7.86 0.48
N ALA A 71 -2.57 8.27 -0.54
CA ALA A 71 -3.38 7.37 -1.36
C ALA A 71 -2.52 6.39 -2.17
N GLY A 72 -1.44 6.86 -2.79
CA GLY A 72 -0.48 6.02 -3.52
C GLY A 72 0.17 4.97 -2.61
N LEU A 73 0.49 5.35 -1.37
CA LEU A 73 1.03 4.44 -0.36
C LEU A 73 0.01 3.40 0.11
N ALA A 74 -1.25 3.80 0.27
CA ALA A 74 -2.33 2.86 0.57
C ALA A 74 -2.48 1.81 -0.54
N LEU A 75 -2.43 2.23 -1.81
CA LEU A 75 -2.43 1.32 -2.96
C LEU A 75 -1.21 0.40 -2.97
N LEU A 76 -0.03 0.92 -2.59
CA LEU A 76 1.19 0.16 -2.55
C LEU A 76 1.15 -0.92 -1.44
N ASN A 77 0.58 -0.60 -0.27
CA ASN A 77 0.29 -1.57 0.77
C ASN A 77 -0.65 -2.69 0.26
N PHE A 78 -1.72 -2.33 -0.46
CA PHE A 78 -2.60 -3.35 -1.07
C PHE A 78 -1.90 -4.21 -2.12
N ALA A 79 -1.03 -3.62 -2.94
CA ALA A 79 -0.24 -4.37 -3.91
C ALA A 79 0.72 -5.37 -3.25
N ILE A 80 1.31 -4.98 -2.11
CA ILE A 80 2.16 -5.88 -1.33
C ILE A 80 1.31 -6.97 -0.68
N ASP A 81 0.14 -6.67 -0.11
CA ASP A 81 -0.76 -7.68 0.43
C ASP A 81 -1.17 -8.71 -0.63
N GLU A 82 -1.36 -8.28 -1.88
CA GLU A 82 -1.63 -9.17 -3.01
C GLU A 82 -0.40 -10.02 -3.41
N ILE A 83 0.81 -9.45 -3.41
CA ILE A 83 2.06 -10.19 -3.66
C ILE A 83 2.35 -11.19 -2.52
N ALA A 84 2.07 -10.78 -1.28
CA ALA A 84 2.32 -11.52 -0.05
C ALA A 84 1.33 -12.68 0.10
N ASN A 85 0.12 -12.50 -0.42
CA ASN A 85 -0.95 -13.48 -0.36
C ASN A 85 -1.23 -14.10 -1.75
N PRO A 86 -0.36 -15.00 -2.24
CA PRO A 86 -0.58 -15.72 -3.51
C PRO A 86 -1.80 -16.67 -3.47
N GLN A 87 -2.50 -16.77 -2.34
CA GLN A 87 -3.58 -17.72 -2.11
C GLN A 87 -4.91 -17.36 -2.80
N LEU A 88 -5.11 -16.13 -3.27
CA LEU A 88 -6.28 -15.80 -4.13
C LEU A 88 -6.15 -16.41 -5.54
N ARG A 89 -4.95 -16.82 -5.96
CA ARG A 89 -4.75 -17.67 -7.14
C ARG A 89 -4.96 -19.16 -6.85
N SER A 90 -5.29 -19.54 -5.61
CA SER A 90 -5.44 -20.94 -5.25
C SER A 90 -6.76 -21.50 -5.75
N HIS A 91 -6.66 -22.02 -6.97
CA HIS A 91 -7.48 -23.06 -7.59
C HIS A 91 -7.70 -24.33 -6.70
N LYS A 92 -7.36 -24.30 -5.40
CA LYS A 92 -7.58 -25.37 -4.41
C LYS A 92 -9.06 -25.65 -4.17
N GLY A 93 -9.93 -24.67 -4.34
CA GLY A 93 -11.38 -24.88 -4.25
C GLY A 93 -11.87 -25.90 -5.29
N LEU A 94 -11.45 -25.76 -6.56
CA LEU A 94 -11.92 -26.62 -7.65
C LEU A 94 -11.49 -28.09 -7.52
N ARG A 95 -10.33 -28.38 -6.91
CA ARG A 95 -9.89 -29.78 -6.71
C ARG A 95 -10.79 -30.53 -5.74
N ARG A 96 -11.27 -29.86 -4.69
CA ARG A 96 -12.18 -30.46 -3.70
C ARG A 96 -13.56 -30.77 -4.32
N TRP A 97 -14.08 -29.89 -5.17
CA TRP A 97 -15.33 -30.12 -5.89
C TRP A 97 -15.19 -31.25 -6.93
N LYS A 98 -14.07 -31.33 -7.66
CA LYS A 98 -13.81 -32.47 -8.55
C LYS A 98 -13.71 -33.80 -7.80
N GLN A 99 -13.18 -33.83 -6.57
CA GLN A 99 -13.10 -35.04 -5.75
C GLN A 99 -14.47 -35.50 -5.21
N LEU A 100 -15.38 -34.56 -4.94
CA LEU A 100 -16.74 -34.87 -4.48
C LEU A 100 -17.68 -35.23 -5.64
N ALA A 101 -17.39 -34.77 -6.86
CA ALA A 101 -18.15 -35.07 -8.06
C ALA A 101 -17.76 -36.40 -8.73
N VAL A 102 -16.71 -37.09 -8.24
CA VAL A 102 -16.43 -38.48 -8.65
C VAL A 102 -17.38 -39.39 -7.86
N PRO A 103 -18.38 -40.01 -8.49
CA PRO A 103 -19.19 -41.01 -7.80
C PRO A 103 -18.28 -42.16 -7.35
N ALA A 104 -18.40 -42.56 -6.09
CA ALA A 104 -17.63 -43.66 -5.53
C ALA A 104 -17.80 -44.90 -6.42
N PRO A 105 -16.74 -45.69 -6.69
CA PRO A 105 -16.89 -46.94 -7.39
C PRO A 105 -17.89 -47.78 -6.57
N VAL A 106 -19.00 -48.13 -7.20
CA VAL A 106 -19.93 -49.12 -6.68
C VAL A 106 -19.09 -50.39 -6.61
N ILE A 107 -18.57 -50.69 -5.42
CA ILE A 107 -18.00 -52.01 -5.14
C ILE A 107 -19.19 -52.94 -5.30
N THR A 108 -19.29 -53.49 -6.50
CA THR A 108 -20.18 -54.56 -6.87
C THR A 108 -20.01 -55.61 -5.80
N ALA A 109 -21.04 -55.71 -4.95
CA ALA A 109 -21.25 -56.74 -3.97
C ALA A 109 -21.45 -58.10 -4.68
N GLN A 110 -20.44 -58.55 -5.41
CA GLN A 110 -20.47 -59.72 -6.29
C GLN A 110 -19.40 -60.76 -5.91
N GLU A 111 -18.60 -60.51 -4.86
CA GLU A 111 -17.62 -61.48 -4.37
C GLU A 111 -18.06 -62.06 -3.01
N LYS A 112 -19.25 -62.65 -2.94
CA LYS A 112 -19.65 -63.50 -1.80
C LYS A 112 -20.45 -64.74 -2.18
N THR A 113 -20.38 -65.19 -3.44
CA THR A 113 -21.09 -66.39 -3.89
C THR A 113 -20.29 -67.24 -4.89
N ALA A 114 -18.98 -67.38 -4.71
CA ALA A 114 -18.19 -68.42 -5.37
C ALA A 114 -17.53 -69.31 -4.31
#